data_AF-A0A2V5UY60-F1
#
_entry.id   AF-A0A2V5UY60-F1
#
_cell.length_a   1.000
_cell.length_b   1.000
_cell.length_c   1.000
_cell.angle_alpha   90.00
_cell.angle_beta   90.00
_cell.angle_gamma   90.00
#
_symmetry.space_group_name_H-M   'P 1'
#
loop_
_entity.id
_entity.type
_entity.pdbx_description
1 polymer ?
#
loop_
_entity_poly.entity_id
_entity_poly.type
_entity_poly.pdbx_seq_one_letter_code
_entity_poly.pdbx_strand_id
1 'polypeptide(L)'
;MIWGQYRACCRSESKMKILTFLILCFASVAFADDFKAIDGKEYKNVTVSRVEPDGIVLKSSSGISKVYFTELPKEVQERFQYDPTQAAAYSAEQTTSQVAFQTQQAELRRKLGEEKNRYWTGQEPGKNQQDKLAAPAPVVAGRGQQVEVISHGAQVDISNHLALGNVTVVDFYADWCGPCRHLSPSLEQMARTDPEIALRKIDIVNWNTAVVRQHNIHSIPQVNVYNRGGRLVGTVVGADVDKVRSYVAQAKTGG
;
A
#
# COMPACT_ATOMS: atom_id res chain seq x y z
N MET A 1 -7.81 -28.78 64.04
CA MET A 1 -9.24 -29.13 63.86
C MET A 1 -9.87 -27.98 63.08
N ILE A 2 -10.04 -28.14 61.76
CA ILE A 2 -11.32 -28.31 61.02
C ILE A 2 -12.21 -27.05 61.21
N TRP A 3 -12.56 -26.22 60.23
CA TRP A 3 -13.43 -26.40 59.03
C TRP A 3 -13.22 -25.13 58.16
N GLY A 4 -13.03 -25.10 56.84
CA GLY A 4 -13.58 -25.94 55.76
C GLY A 4 -15.02 -25.52 55.44
N GLN A 5 -15.33 -25.21 54.17
CA GLN A 5 -16.68 -25.09 53.55
C GLN A 5 -17.27 -23.67 53.43
N TYR A 6 -17.95 -23.23 52.37
CA TYR A 6 -18.23 -23.76 51.03
C TYR A 6 -18.50 -22.59 50.07
N ARG A 7 -18.13 -22.76 48.80
CA ARG A 7 -18.58 -21.95 47.66
C ARG A 7 -20.11 -22.03 47.53
N ALA A 8 -20.79 -20.89 47.43
CA ALA A 8 -22.13 -20.82 46.87
C ALA A 8 -22.05 -20.03 45.55
N CYS A 9 -22.03 -20.77 44.45
CA CYS A 9 -22.16 -20.26 43.10
C CYS A 9 -23.66 -20.01 42.85
N CYS A 10 -24.11 -18.75 42.84
CA CYS A 10 -25.46 -18.40 42.39
C CYS A 10 -25.54 -18.58 40.87
N ARG A 11 -26.11 -19.70 40.44
CA ARG A 11 -26.54 -19.94 39.06
C ARG A 11 -27.85 -19.20 38.82
N SER A 12 -27.77 -18.01 38.22
CA SER A 12 -28.94 -17.27 37.73
C SER A 12 -29.50 -17.98 36.49
N GLU A 13 -30.66 -18.62 36.63
CA GLU A 13 -31.47 -19.06 35.50
C GLU A 13 -32.16 -17.84 34.86
N SER A 14 -31.50 -17.23 33.87
CA SER A 14 -32.17 -16.28 32.99
C SER A 14 -32.85 -17.03 31.86
N LYS A 15 -34.18 -17.10 31.93
CA LYS A 15 -35.06 -17.59 30.86
C LYS A 15 -34.82 -16.74 29.61
N MET A 16 -34.11 -17.31 28.63
CA MET A 16 -33.86 -16.72 27.33
C MET A 16 -35.16 -16.66 26.54
N LYS A 17 -35.89 -15.54 26.65
CA LYS A 17 -36.97 -15.22 25.73
C LYS A 17 -36.34 -14.88 24.39
N ILE A 18 -36.45 -15.80 23.44
CA ILE A 18 -36.07 -15.60 22.04
C ILE A 18 -36.98 -14.50 21.50
N LEU A 19 -36.49 -13.26 21.53
CA LEU A 19 -37.08 -12.15 20.82
C LEU A 19 -36.56 -12.25 19.38
N THR A 20 -37.41 -12.75 18.48
CA THR A 20 -37.16 -12.75 17.04
C THR A 20 -37.04 -11.29 16.58
N PHE A 21 -35.83 -10.75 16.57
CA PHE A 21 -35.53 -9.50 15.88
C PHE A 21 -35.67 -9.78 14.40
N LEU A 22 -36.83 -9.41 13.85
CA LEU A 22 -37.03 -9.26 12.42
C LEU A 22 -36.04 -8.19 11.96
N ILE A 23 -34.87 -8.62 11.50
CA ILE A 23 -33.86 -7.76 10.87
C ILE A 23 -34.51 -7.28 9.56
N LEU A 24 -35.26 -6.19 9.65
CA LEU A 24 -35.46 -5.31 8.52
C LEU A 24 -34.07 -4.81 8.15
N CYS A 25 -33.46 -5.44 7.15
CA CYS A 25 -32.40 -4.85 6.38
C CYS A 25 -32.95 -3.56 5.79
N PHE A 26 -32.88 -2.45 6.55
CA PHE A 26 -32.82 -1.14 5.97
C PHE A 26 -31.52 -1.12 5.15
N ALA A 27 -31.62 -1.50 3.89
CA ALA A 27 -30.67 -1.06 2.90
C ALA A 27 -30.74 0.46 2.93
N SER A 28 -29.86 1.10 3.70
CA SER A 28 -29.68 2.54 3.64
C SER A 28 -29.42 2.87 2.19
N VAL A 29 -30.43 3.44 1.53
CA VAL A 29 -30.28 4.01 0.22
C VAL A 29 -29.27 5.14 0.39
N ALA A 30 -28.01 4.86 0.04
CA ALA A 30 -26.97 5.87 0.00
C ALA A 30 -27.31 6.76 -1.20
N PHE A 31 -28.11 7.80 -0.97
CA PHE A 31 -28.35 8.82 -1.97
C PHE A 31 -27.01 9.44 -2.36
N ALA A 32 -26.81 9.65 -3.66
CA ALA A 32 -25.70 10.46 -4.11
C ALA A 32 -25.95 11.89 -3.63
N ASP A 33 -25.04 12.42 -2.81
CA ASP A 33 -25.15 13.77 -2.27
C ASP A 33 -24.48 14.74 -3.26
N ASP A 34 -25.21 15.79 -3.63
CA ASP A 34 -24.64 16.92 -4.36
C ASP A 34 -24.39 18.05 -3.34
N PHE A 35 -23.16 18.53 -3.24
CA PHE A 35 -22.84 19.69 -2.41
C PHE A 35 -21.71 20.53 -2.98
N LYS A 36 -21.66 21.79 -2.53
CA LYS A 36 -20.72 22.80 -2.99
C LYS A 36 -19.80 23.20 -1.84
N ALA A 37 -18.50 23.13 -2.06
CA ALA A 37 -17.51 23.66 -1.12
C ALA A 37 -17.54 25.20 -1.11
N ILE A 38 -16.99 25.78 -0.05
CA ILE A 38 -16.96 27.24 0.14
C ILE A 38 -16.13 27.97 -0.92
N ASP A 39 -15.19 27.28 -1.56
CA ASP A 39 -14.38 27.76 -2.69
C ASP A 39 -15.12 27.73 -4.04
N GLY A 40 -16.35 27.23 -4.05
CA GLY A 40 -17.18 27.08 -5.23
C GLY A 40 -17.02 25.76 -5.98
N LYS A 41 -16.16 24.84 -5.52
CA LYS A 41 -16.02 23.51 -6.10
C LYS A 41 -17.26 22.66 -5.85
N GLU A 42 -17.84 22.12 -6.92
CA GLU A 42 -19.04 21.30 -6.85
C GLU A 42 -18.70 19.81 -6.89
N TYR A 43 -19.25 19.07 -5.93
CA TYR A 43 -19.20 17.61 -5.88
C TYR A 43 -20.58 17.09 -6.30
N LYS A 44 -20.62 16.38 -7.43
CA LYS A 44 -21.86 15.83 -8.02
C LYS A 44 -21.81 14.31 -8.04
N ASN A 45 -22.94 13.68 -7.76
CA ASN A 45 -23.10 12.22 -7.74
C ASN A 45 -22.04 11.52 -6.86
N VAL A 46 -21.67 12.14 -5.74
CA VAL A 46 -20.68 11.58 -4.83
C VAL A 46 -21.36 10.80 -3.71
N THR A 47 -20.71 9.74 -3.24
CA THR A 47 -21.12 9.01 -2.05
C THR A 47 -20.09 9.24 -0.95
N VAL A 48 -20.52 9.60 0.24
CA VAL A 48 -19.64 9.64 1.41
C VAL A 48 -19.28 8.20 1.81
N SER A 49 -18.03 7.81 1.56
CA SER A 49 -17.52 6.47 1.86
C SER A 49 -17.13 6.30 3.33
N ARG A 50 -16.59 7.35 3.95
CA ARG A 50 -16.30 7.43 5.39
C ARG A 50 -16.18 8.90 5.83
N VAL A 51 -16.36 9.12 7.12
CA VAL A 51 -16.17 10.41 7.79
C VAL A 51 -14.96 10.28 8.70
N GLU A 52 -14.02 11.21 8.59
CA GLU A 52 -12.83 11.36 9.43
C GLU A 52 -13.00 12.64 10.29
N PRO A 53 -12.30 12.80 11.41
CA PRO A 53 -12.48 13.97 12.28
C PRO A 53 -12.23 15.32 11.58
N ASP A 54 -11.36 15.35 10.56
CA ASP A 54 -11.00 16.55 9.81
C ASP A 54 -11.68 16.66 8.43
N GLY A 55 -12.46 15.67 7.99
CA GLY A 55 -13.11 15.71 6.68
C GLY A 55 -13.93 14.49 6.30
N ILE A 56 -14.50 14.53 5.10
CA ILE A 56 -15.26 13.42 4.50
C ILE A 56 -14.52 12.84 3.32
N VAL A 57 -14.58 11.52 3.18
CA VAL A 57 -13.96 10.81 2.06
C VAL A 57 -15.05 10.41 1.09
N LEU A 58 -15.01 11.03 -0.08
CA LEU A 58 -15.97 10.86 -1.15
C LEU A 58 -15.53 9.78 -2.12
N LYS A 59 -16.51 9.05 -2.64
CA LYS A 59 -16.37 8.13 -3.74
C LYS A 59 -17.22 8.64 -4.91
N SER A 60 -16.60 8.73 -6.08
CA SER A 60 -17.25 9.10 -7.33
C SER A 60 -16.83 8.15 -8.46
N SER A 61 -17.31 8.39 -9.68
CA SER A 61 -16.81 7.71 -10.88
C SER A 61 -15.34 8.02 -11.18
N SER A 62 -14.82 9.16 -10.71
CA SER A 62 -13.43 9.59 -10.93
C SER A 62 -12.46 9.11 -9.84
N GLY A 63 -12.95 8.43 -8.80
CA GLY A 63 -12.12 7.85 -7.74
C GLY A 63 -12.51 8.27 -6.33
N ILE A 64 -11.54 8.21 -5.42
CA ILE A 64 -11.70 8.56 -4.01
C ILE A 64 -11.06 9.93 -3.76
N SER A 65 -11.76 10.82 -3.07
CA SER A 65 -11.26 12.16 -2.75
C SER A 65 -11.61 12.54 -1.31
N LYS A 66 -10.63 13.00 -0.54
CA LYS A 66 -10.87 13.58 0.79
C LYS A 66 -11.19 15.06 0.64
N VAL A 67 -12.22 15.52 1.34
CA VAL A 67 -12.63 16.93 1.41
C VAL A 67 -12.65 17.32 2.88
N TYR A 68 -11.92 18.37 3.24
CA TYR A 68 -11.79 18.81 4.61
C TYR A 68 -13.05 19.55 5.06
N PHE A 69 -13.44 19.38 6.34
CA PHE A 69 -14.62 20.08 6.87
C PHE A 69 -14.47 21.60 6.82
N THR A 70 -13.25 22.11 6.94
CA THR A 70 -12.92 23.54 6.81
C THR A 70 -13.21 24.11 5.42
N GLU A 71 -13.34 23.26 4.39
CA GLU A 71 -13.67 23.64 3.01
C GLU A 71 -15.17 23.48 2.72
N LEU A 72 -15.94 22.98 3.69
CA LEU A 72 -17.37 22.69 3.52
C LEU A 72 -18.24 23.78 4.17
N PRO A 73 -19.44 24.04 3.62
CA PRO A 73 -20.41 24.94 4.25
C PRO A 73 -20.77 24.50 5.67
N LYS A 74 -21.18 25.45 6.51
CA LYS A 74 -21.52 25.18 7.91
C LYS A 74 -22.65 24.15 8.04
N GLU A 75 -23.60 24.17 7.12
CA GLU A 75 -24.73 23.25 7.07
C GLU A 75 -24.26 21.80 6.89
N VAL A 76 -23.18 21.60 6.11
CA VAL A 76 -22.58 20.29 5.89
C VAL A 76 -21.74 19.88 7.10
N GLN A 77 -20.99 20.81 7.70
CA GLN A 77 -20.25 20.55 8.94
C GLN A 77 -21.19 20.10 10.07
N GLU A 78 -22.35 20.75 10.22
CA GLU A 78 -23.38 20.40 11.21
C GLU A 78 -23.99 19.02 10.94
N ARG A 79 -24.31 18.71 9.67
CA ARG A 79 -24.84 17.39 9.25
C ARG A 79 -23.92 16.24 9.67
N PHE A 80 -22.60 16.46 9.65
CA PHE A 80 -21.61 15.45 10.00
C PHE A 80 -20.99 15.61 11.40
N GLN A 81 -21.55 16.50 12.23
CA GLN A 81 -21.12 16.70 13.61
C GLN A 81 -19.62 17.05 13.72
N TYR A 82 -19.15 17.95 12.86
CA TYR A 82 -17.76 18.40 12.86
C TYR A 82 -17.36 19.05 14.19
N ASP A 83 -16.27 18.56 14.79
CA ASP A 83 -15.64 19.12 15.99
C ASP A 83 -14.24 19.64 15.64
N PRO A 84 -14.00 20.97 15.69
CA PRO A 84 -12.71 21.55 15.31
C PRO A 84 -11.56 21.16 16.25
N THR A 85 -11.84 20.81 17.50
CA THR A 85 -10.83 20.37 18.47
C THR A 85 -10.35 18.96 18.14
N GLN A 86 -11.28 18.06 17.85
CA GLN A 86 -10.96 16.69 17.43
C GLN A 86 -10.27 16.68 16.07
N ALA A 87 -10.71 17.52 15.14
CA ALA A 87 -10.09 17.70 13.84
C ALA A 87 -8.63 18.15 13.96
N ALA A 88 -8.35 19.16 14.78
CA ALA A 88 -7.00 19.67 14.99
C ALA A 88 -6.08 18.59 15.60
N ALA A 89 -6.57 17.84 16.59
CA ALA A 89 -5.83 16.73 17.19
C ALA A 89 -5.50 15.63 16.16
N TYR A 90 -6.51 15.24 15.36
CA TYR A 90 -6.35 14.24 14.31
C TYR A 90 -5.34 14.68 13.24
N SER A 91 -5.45 15.91 12.72
CA SER A 91 -4.52 16.42 11.72
C SER A 91 -3.09 16.58 12.26
N ALA A 92 -2.93 16.94 13.54
CA ALA A 92 -1.62 16.99 14.19
C ALA A 92 -0.98 15.60 14.33
N GLU A 93 -1.77 14.58 14.69
CA GLU A 93 -1.33 13.18 14.74
C GLU A 93 -0.96 12.65 13.36
N GLN A 94 -1.77 12.92 12.34
CA GLN A 94 -1.48 12.57 10.95
C GLN A 94 -0.19 13.22 10.45
N THR A 95 0.01 14.51 10.74
CA THR A 95 1.23 15.24 10.37
C THR A 95 2.44 14.66 11.08
N THR A 96 2.34 14.37 12.37
CA THR A 96 3.42 13.75 13.15
C THR A 96 3.78 12.38 12.58
N SER A 97 2.78 11.56 12.24
CA SER A 97 2.97 10.25 11.62
C SER A 97 3.63 10.37 10.24
N GLN A 98 3.22 11.35 9.44
CA GLN A 98 3.79 11.61 8.12
C GLN A 98 5.24 12.11 8.21
N VAL A 99 5.53 13.03 9.13
CA VAL A 99 6.88 13.56 9.37
C VAL A 99 7.79 12.47 9.94
N ALA A 100 7.31 11.64 10.87
CA ALA A 100 8.06 10.52 11.40
C ALA A 100 8.42 9.52 10.29
N PHE A 101 7.47 9.19 9.41
CA PHE A 101 7.71 8.33 8.25
C PHE A 101 8.73 8.95 7.29
N GLN A 102 8.59 10.23 6.94
CA GLN A 102 9.55 10.93 6.09
C GLN A 102 10.96 10.97 6.70
N THR A 103 11.04 11.19 8.01
CA THR A 103 12.32 11.19 8.76
C THR A 103 12.96 9.81 8.73
N GLN A 104 12.19 8.76 8.97
CA GLN A 104 12.66 7.38 8.89
C GLN A 104 13.16 7.03 7.48
N GLN A 105 12.45 7.46 6.43
CA GLN A 105 12.91 7.27 5.05
C GLN A 105 14.20 8.04 4.75
N ALA A 106 14.29 9.30 5.19
CA ALA A 106 15.49 10.11 5.00
C ALA A 106 16.70 9.49 5.73
N GLU A 107 16.50 8.97 6.94
CA GLU A 107 17.54 8.29 7.70
C GLU A 107 17.97 6.97 7.04
N LEU A 108 17.02 6.15 6.57
CA LEU A 108 17.33 4.93 5.84
C LEU A 108 18.10 5.25 4.56
N ARG A 109 17.69 6.28 3.82
CA ARG A 109 18.40 6.75 2.62
C ARG A 109 19.81 7.23 2.95
N ARG A 110 20.00 7.94 4.06
CA ARG A 110 21.32 8.35 4.54
C ARG A 110 22.19 7.13 4.85
N LYS A 111 21.66 6.17 5.61
CA LYS A 111 22.37 4.92 5.97
C LYS A 111 22.74 4.10 4.73
N LEU A 112 21.81 3.93 3.79
CA LEU A 112 22.07 3.27 2.51
C LEU A 112 23.12 4.04 1.68
N GLY A 113 23.10 5.38 1.72
CA GLY A 113 24.12 6.21 1.08
C GLY A 113 25.51 6.02 1.70
N GLU A 114 25.59 5.95 3.03
CA GLU A 114 26.83 5.70 3.77
C GLU A 114 27.37 4.28 3.55
N GLU A 115 26.49 3.28 3.59
CA GLU A 115 26.81 1.89 3.30
C GLU A 115 27.30 1.73 1.85
N LYS A 116 26.57 2.31 0.89
CA LYS A 116 26.98 2.35 -0.51
C LYS A 116 28.34 3.05 -0.64
N ASN A 117 28.54 4.20 0.00
CA ASN A 117 29.82 4.89 -0.05
C ASN A 117 30.96 4.02 0.51
N ARG A 118 30.75 3.33 1.63
CA ARG A 118 31.73 2.37 2.20
C ARG A 118 32.07 1.24 1.23
N TYR A 119 31.08 0.71 0.54
CA TYR A 119 31.26 -0.33 -0.48
C TYR A 119 32.12 0.18 -1.66
N TRP A 120 31.89 1.41 -2.13
CA TRP A 120 32.67 2.00 -3.22
C TRP A 120 34.07 2.50 -2.80
N THR A 121 34.29 2.86 -1.53
CA THR A 121 35.59 3.37 -1.04
C THR A 121 36.49 2.30 -0.41
N GLY A 122 36.07 1.03 -0.39
CA GLY A 122 36.91 -0.11 0.02
C GLY A 122 37.33 -0.13 1.50
N GLN A 123 36.66 0.62 2.37
CA GLN A 123 36.92 0.61 3.82
C GLN A 123 36.03 -0.43 4.53
N GLU A 124 36.45 -1.69 4.49
CA GLU A 124 35.91 -2.72 5.40
C GLU A 124 36.72 -2.77 6.72
N PRO A 125 36.07 -2.86 7.89
CA PRO A 125 36.77 -3.16 9.13
C PRO A 125 37.00 -4.67 9.21
N GLY A 126 38.17 -5.08 8.75
CA GLY A 126 38.84 -6.31 9.15
C GLY A 126 38.23 -7.62 8.64
N LYS A 127 38.85 -8.18 7.61
CA LYS A 127 39.60 -9.46 7.72
C LYS A 127 40.34 -9.74 6.42
N ASN A 128 41.65 -9.84 6.53
CA ASN A 128 42.54 -10.32 5.48
C ASN A 128 42.36 -11.83 5.37
N GLN A 129 42.04 -12.33 4.17
CA GLN A 129 42.66 -13.54 3.62
C GLN A 129 42.49 -13.49 2.11
N GLN A 130 43.62 -13.45 1.40
CA GLN A 130 43.70 -13.91 0.01
C GLN A 130 43.01 -15.27 -0.08
N ASP A 131 41.84 -15.34 -0.69
CA ASP A 131 41.42 -16.50 -1.44
C ASP A 131 40.84 -16.05 -2.76
N LYS A 132 41.35 -16.67 -3.82
CA LYS A 132 40.96 -16.45 -5.21
C LYS A 132 39.47 -16.71 -5.35
N LEU A 133 38.65 -15.67 -5.48
CA LEU A 133 37.45 -15.77 -6.29
C LEU A 133 37.68 -14.95 -7.55
N ALA A 134 37.78 -15.68 -8.66
CA ALA A 134 37.65 -15.14 -9.99
C ALA A 134 36.49 -14.13 -10.04
N ALA A 135 36.66 -13.09 -10.85
CA ALA A 135 35.57 -12.17 -11.19
C ALA A 135 34.28 -12.98 -11.40
N PRO A 136 33.14 -12.59 -10.78
CA PRO A 136 31.91 -13.32 -11.04
C PRO A 136 31.64 -13.22 -12.53
N ALA A 137 31.70 -14.37 -13.20
CA ALA A 137 31.20 -14.57 -14.54
C ALA A 137 29.78 -13.98 -14.62
N PRO A 138 29.34 -13.48 -15.80
CA PRO A 138 28.02 -12.89 -15.94
C PRO A 138 26.99 -13.97 -15.58
N VAL A 139 26.40 -13.85 -14.39
CA VAL A 139 25.28 -14.66 -13.98
C VAL A 139 24.08 -14.20 -14.80
N VAL A 140 23.93 -14.78 -15.98
CA VAL A 140 22.61 -14.98 -16.58
C VAL A 140 21.89 -15.95 -15.63
N ALA A 141 21.28 -15.39 -14.58
CA ALA A 141 20.57 -16.16 -13.58
C ALA A 141 19.31 -16.77 -14.20
N GLY A 142 19.33 -18.10 -14.29
CA GLY A 142 18.22 -19.05 -14.40
C GLY A 142 16.85 -18.55 -14.87
N ARG A 143 16.40 -19.12 -15.99
CA ARG A 143 15.05 -19.06 -16.59
C ARG A 143 13.90 -19.61 -15.70
N GLY A 144 14.01 -19.57 -14.37
CA GLY A 144 13.09 -20.23 -13.43
C GLY A 144 12.17 -19.33 -12.59
N GLN A 145 12.37 -18.01 -12.58
CA GLN A 145 11.63 -17.08 -11.70
C GLN A 145 11.13 -15.84 -12.46
N GLN A 146 10.46 -16.06 -13.58
CA GLN A 146 9.89 -14.99 -14.40
C GLN A 146 8.68 -14.34 -13.74
N VAL A 147 7.93 -15.07 -12.91
CA VAL A 147 6.80 -14.57 -12.12
C VAL A 147 6.89 -15.14 -10.72
N GLU A 148 6.88 -14.28 -9.71
CA GLU A 148 6.94 -14.69 -8.31
C GLU A 148 6.00 -13.81 -7.47
N VAL A 149 5.20 -14.41 -6.59
CA VAL A 149 4.45 -13.68 -5.56
C VAL A 149 5.31 -13.63 -4.31
N ILE A 150 5.78 -12.45 -3.92
CA ILE A 150 6.83 -12.29 -2.91
C ILE A 150 6.29 -11.99 -1.50
N SER A 151 5.04 -11.55 -1.37
CA SER A 151 4.42 -11.27 -0.08
C SER A 151 2.91 -11.23 -0.18
N HIS A 152 2.28 -11.51 0.96
CA HIS A 152 0.85 -11.33 1.23
C HIS A 152 0.72 -10.36 2.43
N GLY A 153 0.92 -9.06 2.18
CA GLY A 153 0.77 -7.99 3.17
C GLY A 153 1.94 -7.77 4.14
N ALA A 154 2.92 -8.68 4.19
CA ALA A 154 4.13 -8.52 4.99
C ALA A 154 5.09 -7.48 4.37
N GLN A 155 5.98 -6.90 5.17
CA GLN A 155 7.01 -5.99 4.67
C GLN A 155 7.90 -6.69 3.64
N VAL A 156 8.29 -5.94 2.61
CA VAL A 156 9.12 -6.42 1.50
C VAL A 156 10.19 -5.41 1.21
N ASP A 157 11.46 -5.82 1.30
CA ASP A 157 12.55 -5.07 0.71
C ASP A 157 12.70 -5.45 -0.76
N ILE A 158 12.25 -4.57 -1.66
CA ILE A 158 12.27 -4.81 -3.10
C ILE A 158 13.67 -5.12 -3.60
N SER A 159 14.72 -4.56 -2.98
CA SER A 159 16.11 -4.72 -3.39
C SER A 159 16.54 -6.19 -3.41
N ASN A 160 16.01 -7.00 -2.49
CA ASN A 160 16.31 -8.43 -2.38
C ASN A 160 15.60 -9.28 -3.44
N HIS A 161 14.63 -8.70 -4.17
CA HIS A 161 13.83 -9.38 -5.18
C HIS A 161 14.13 -8.88 -6.61
N LEU A 162 15.10 -7.97 -6.77
CA LEU A 162 15.54 -7.48 -8.08
C LEU A 162 16.30 -8.59 -8.82
N ALA A 163 15.86 -8.87 -10.05
CA ALA A 163 16.59 -9.76 -10.96
C ALA A 163 17.65 -8.96 -11.73
N LEU A 164 18.82 -8.74 -11.11
CA LEU A 164 19.91 -8.03 -11.76
C LEU A 164 20.30 -8.71 -13.09
N GLY A 165 20.57 -7.91 -14.12
CA GLY A 165 20.72 -8.37 -15.51
C GLY A 165 19.40 -8.47 -16.29
N ASN A 166 18.24 -8.41 -15.63
CA ASN A 166 16.91 -8.37 -16.23
C ASN A 166 16.14 -7.11 -15.81
N VAL A 167 15.12 -6.74 -16.57
CA VAL A 167 14.15 -5.71 -16.15
C VAL A 167 13.24 -6.32 -15.09
N THR A 168 13.17 -5.71 -13.90
CA THR A 168 12.26 -6.17 -12.84
C THR A 168 11.00 -5.31 -12.85
N VAL A 169 9.84 -5.94 -12.97
CA VAL A 169 8.51 -5.31 -12.89
C VAL A 169 7.87 -5.76 -11.59
N VAL A 170 7.51 -4.82 -10.72
CA VAL A 170 6.87 -5.11 -9.42
C VAL A 170 5.41 -4.67 -9.47
N ASP A 171 4.47 -5.61 -9.41
CA ASP A 171 3.02 -5.41 -9.40
C ASP A 171 2.46 -5.47 -7.97
N PHE A 172 2.07 -4.32 -7.43
CA PHE A 172 1.31 -4.23 -6.19
C PHE A 172 -0.17 -4.37 -6.49
N TYR A 173 -0.77 -5.47 -6.05
CA TYR A 173 -2.14 -5.86 -6.39
C TYR A 173 -2.90 -6.40 -5.17
N ALA A 174 -4.18 -6.72 -5.38
CA ALA A 174 -4.95 -7.56 -4.46
C ALA A 174 -6.02 -8.33 -5.24
N ASP A 175 -6.46 -9.48 -4.73
CA ASP A 175 -7.45 -10.33 -5.42
C ASP A 175 -8.82 -9.65 -5.56
N TRP A 176 -9.21 -8.83 -4.58
CA TRP A 176 -10.46 -8.08 -4.61
C TRP A 176 -10.43 -6.86 -5.55
N CYS A 177 -9.26 -6.50 -6.08
CA CYS A 177 -9.08 -5.33 -6.95
C CYS A 177 -9.56 -5.61 -8.38
N GLY A 178 -10.64 -4.94 -8.80
CA GLY A 178 -11.20 -5.05 -10.15
C GLY A 178 -10.24 -4.70 -11.29
N PRO A 179 -9.59 -3.52 -11.29
CA PRO A 179 -8.63 -3.16 -12.32
C PRO A 179 -7.40 -4.08 -12.38
N CYS A 180 -6.95 -4.59 -11.22
CA CYS A 180 -5.81 -5.51 -11.14
C CYS A 180 -6.06 -6.81 -11.93
N ARG A 181 -7.31 -7.33 -11.90
CA ARG A 181 -7.69 -8.53 -12.67
C ARG A 181 -7.52 -8.39 -14.19
N HIS A 182 -7.46 -7.16 -14.71
CA HIS A 182 -7.16 -6.91 -16.13
C HIS A 182 -5.67 -6.68 -16.39
N LEU A 183 -4.98 -5.97 -15.47
CA LEU A 183 -3.57 -5.64 -15.64
C LEU A 183 -2.66 -6.83 -15.38
N SER A 184 -2.81 -7.53 -14.24
CA SER A 184 -1.88 -8.58 -13.81
C SER A 184 -1.71 -9.71 -14.85
N PRO A 185 -2.75 -10.23 -15.53
CA PRO A 185 -2.57 -11.22 -16.59
C PRO A 185 -1.73 -10.69 -17.77
N SER A 186 -1.85 -9.40 -18.09
CA SER A 186 -1.04 -8.77 -19.15
C SER A 186 0.43 -8.67 -18.75
N LEU A 187 0.72 -8.38 -17.49
CA LEU A 187 2.09 -8.37 -16.95
C LEU A 187 2.70 -9.78 -16.90
N GLU A 188 1.91 -10.77 -16.47
CA GLU A 188 2.32 -12.17 -16.48
C GLU A 188 2.63 -12.67 -17.89
N GLN A 189 1.77 -12.33 -18.86
CA GLN A 189 2.01 -12.64 -20.26
C GLN A 189 3.29 -11.98 -20.76
N MET A 190 3.50 -10.69 -20.44
CA MET A 190 4.71 -9.95 -20.82
C MET A 190 5.97 -10.65 -20.33
N ALA A 191 6.02 -11.03 -19.05
CA ALA A 191 7.13 -11.79 -18.49
C ALA A 191 7.28 -13.16 -19.18
N ARG A 192 6.20 -13.95 -19.31
CA ARG A 192 6.26 -15.26 -19.99
C ARG A 192 6.82 -15.19 -21.42
N THR A 193 6.53 -14.12 -22.16
CA THR A 193 6.97 -13.95 -23.56
C THR A 193 8.34 -13.33 -23.72
N ASP A 194 8.86 -12.67 -22.69
CA ASP A 194 10.07 -11.88 -22.76
C ASP A 194 11.05 -12.30 -21.65
N PRO A 195 12.06 -13.12 -21.97
CA PRO A 195 12.93 -13.71 -20.96
C PRO A 195 13.78 -12.68 -20.21
N GLU A 196 13.87 -11.44 -20.69
CA GLU A 196 14.58 -10.35 -20.02
C GLU A 196 13.72 -9.66 -18.95
N ILE A 197 12.48 -10.10 -18.73
CA ILE A 197 11.56 -9.50 -17.76
C ILE A 197 11.34 -10.47 -16.59
N ALA A 198 11.53 -9.94 -15.38
CA ALA A 198 11.20 -10.61 -14.13
C ALA A 198 10.02 -9.88 -13.47
N LEU A 199 8.87 -10.53 -13.40
CA LEU A 199 7.70 -10.04 -12.69
C LEU A 199 7.75 -10.49 -11.22
N ARG A 200 7.52 -9.53 -10.33
CA ARG A 200 7.34 -9.72 -8.89
C ARG A 200 5.97 -9.19 -8.52
N LYS A 201 5.13 -10.02 -7.94
CA LYS A 201 3.79 -9.67 -7.52
C LYS A 201 3.77 -9.54 -6.00
N ILE A 202 3.23 -8.45 -5.50
CA ILE A 202 3.06 -8.17 -4.07
C ILE A 202 1.56 -8.06 -3.82
N ASP A 203 0.99 -9.06 -3.16
CA ASP A 203 -0.40 -8.97 -2.72
C ASP A 203 -0.44 -8.10 -1.46
N ILE A 204 -1.18 -7.01 -1.52
CA ILE A 204 -1.37 -6.13 -0.37
C ILE A 204 -2.36 -6.71 0.63
N VAL A 205 -3.18 -7.70 0.24
CA VAL A 205 -4.26 -8.35 1.00
C VAL A 205 -5.40 -7.39 1.40
N ASN A 206 -5.09 -6.26 2.04
CA ASN A 206 -5.99 -5.17 2.40
C ASN A 206 -5.19 -3.88 2.66
N TRP A 207 -5.87 -2.75 2.83
CA TRP A 207 -5.22 -1.44 3.01
C TRP A 207 -4.47 -1.26 4.34
N ASN A 208 -4.67 -2.14 5.33
CA ASN A 208 -4.07 -2.01 6.66
C ASN A 208 -2.78 -2.83 6.82
N THR A 209 -2.20 -3.33 5.73
CA THR A 209 -1.02 -4.19 5.79
C THR A 209 0.30 -3.41 5.85
N ALA A 210 1.38 -4.10 6.24
CA ALA A 210 2.67 -3.46 6.45
C ALA A 210 3.29 -3.02 5.12
N VAL A 211 3.08 -3.78 4.05
CA VAL A 211 3.57 -3.46 2.71
C VAL A 211 2.96 -2.18 2.14
N VAL A 212 1.67 -1.93 2.43
CA VAL A 212 0.95 -0.70 2.03
C VAL A 212 1.60 0.52 2.66
N ARG A 213 1.85 0.47 3.97
CA ARG A 213 2.52 1.56 4.69
C ARG A 213 3.96 1.74 4.23
N GLN A 214 4.71 0.65 4.12
CA GLN A 214 6.14 0.68 3.77
C GLN A 214 6.38 1.35 2.42
N HIS A 215 5.59 1.00 1.41
CA HIS A 215 5.75 1.49 0.04
C HIS A 215 4.82 2.64 -0.32
N ASN A 216 4.11 3.20 0.68
CA ASN A 216 3.21 4.35 0.52
C ASN A 216 2.16 4.12 -0.59
N ILE A 217 1.53 2.94 -0.59
CA ILE A 217 0.57 2.53 -1.63
C ILE A 217 -0.80 3.15 -1.35
N HIS A 218 -1.24 4.08 -2.19
CA HIS A 218 -2.54 4.78 -2.04
C HIS A 218 -3.60 4.30 -3.04
N SER A 219 -3.18 3.59 -4.09
CA SER A 219 -4.05 3.07 -5.13
C SER A 219 -3.42 1.82 -5.71
N ILE A 220 -4.26 0.84 -6.08
CA ILE A 220 -3.84 -0.36 -6.81
C ILE A 220 -4.66 -0.54 -8.09
N PRO A 221 -4.06 -1.09 -9.17
CA PRO A 221 -2.68 -1.56 -9.22
C PRO A 221 -1.66 -0.41 -9.22
N GLN A 222 -0.51 -0.66 -8.60
CA GLN A 222 0.67 0.18 -8.74
C GLN A 222 1.80 -0.70 -9.26
N VAL A 223 2.49 -0.26 -10.31
CA VAL A 223 3.57 -1.01 -10.95
C VAL A 223 4.85 -0.19 -10.91
N ASN A 224 5.91 -0.75 -10.34
CA ASN A 224 7.25 -0.16 -10.39
C ASN A 224 8.11 -0.92 -11.41
N VAL A 225 8.85 -0.21 -12.27
CA VAL A 225 9.73 -0.81 -13.28
C VAL A 225 11.18 -0.44 -12.98
N TYR A 226 12.04 -1.45 -12.84
CA TYR A 226 13.47 -1.31 -12.56
C TYR A 226 14.30 -1.82 -13.74
N ASN A 227 15.39 -1.12 -14.05
CA ASN A 227 16.32 -1.54 -15.11
C ASN A 227 17.21 -2.71 -14.68
N ARG A 228 18.04 -3.21 -15.61
CA ARG A 228 18.98 -4.33 -15.38
C ARG A 228 19.98 -4.10 -14.24
N GLY A 229 20.26 -2.84 -13.91
CA GLY A 229 21.12 -2.44 -12.79
C GLY A 229 20.36 -2.21 -11.48
N GLY A 230 19.06 -2.49 -11.42
CA GLY A 230 18.23 -2.32 -10.23
C GLY A 230 17.78 -0.89 -9.95
N ARG A 231 17.94 0.05 -10.89
CA ARG A 231 17.48 1.43 -10.75
C ARG A 231 16.02 1.55 -11.16
N LEU A 232 15.20 2.22 -10.34
CA LEU A 232 13.81 2.56 -10.68
C LEU A 232 13.78 3.48 -11.91
N VAL A 233 13.07 3.04 -12.95
CA VAL A 233 12.85 3.79 -14.19
C VAL A 233 11.54 4.58 -14.12
N GLY A 234 10.51 3.99 -13.52
CA GLY A 234 9.22 4.65 -13.36
C GLY A 234 8.21 3.87 -12.55
N THR A 235 7.17 4.57 -12.12
CA THR A 235 6.01 4.03 -11.41
C THR A 235 4.74 4.35 -12.21
N VAL A 236 3.87 3.36 -12.35
CA VAL A 236 2.56 3.48 -12.98
C VAL A 236 1.50 3.20 -11.91
N VAL A 237 0.52 4.09 -11.78
CA VAL A 237 -0.64 3.89 -10.90
C VAL A 237 -1.86 3.76 -11.80
N GLY A 238 -2.66 2.71 -11.59
CA GLY A 238 -3.80 2.36 -12.43
C GLY A 238 -3.47 1.29 -13.48
N ALA A 239 -4.51 0.79 -14.13
CA ALA A 239 -4.43 -0.31 -15.10
C ALA A 239 -4.01 0.19 -16.50
N ASP A 240 -2.78 0.71 -16.61
CA ASP A 240 -2.20 1.23 -17.86
C ASP A 240 -1.03 0.37 -18.33
N VAL A 241 -1.34 -0.67 -19.13
CA VAL A 241 -0.34 -1.63 -19.62
C VAL A 241 0.63 -1.01 -20.62
N ASP A 242 0.19 -0.03 -21.40
CA ASP A 242 1.02 0.59 -22.44
C ASP A 242 2.09 1.48 -21.81
N LYS A 243 1.75 2.19 -20.74
CA LYS A 243 2.73 2.93 -19.96
C LYS A 243 3.75 2.00 -19.30
N VAL A 244 3.33 0.84 -18.78
CA VAL A 244 4.27 -0.17 -18.26
C VAL A 244 5.21 -0.64 -19.36
N ARG A 245 4.71 -0.99 -20.55
CA ARG A 245 5.53 -1.37 -21.72
C ARG A 245 6.53 -0.28 -22.09
N SER A 246 6.12 0.98 -22.04
CA SER A 246 7.00 2.11 -22.33
C SER A 246 8.19 2.20 -21.37
N TYR A 247 7.96 1.98 -20.07
CA TYR A 247 9.04 1.97 -19.08
C TYR A 247 9.90 0.72 -19.18
N VAL A 248 9.33 -0.43 -19.52
CA VAL A 248 10.09 -1.66 -19.79
C VAL A 248 11.03 -1.45 -20.97
N ALA A 249 10.56 -0.84 -22.06
CA ALA A 249 11.40 -0.52 -23.21
C ALA A 249 12.57 0.42 -22.82
N GLN A 250 12.30 1.48 -22.04
CA GLN A 250 13.33 2.38 -21.51
C GLN A 250 14.32 1.65 -20.58
N ALA A 251 13.82 0.75 -19.74
CA ALA A 251 14.61 -0.05 -18.80
C ALA A 251 15.56 -1.02 -19.53
N LYS A 252 15.19 -1.46 -20.75
CA LYS A 252 16.04 -2.28 -21.62
C LYS A 252 17.11 -1.49 -22.36
N THR A 253 16.97 -0.18 -22.54
CA THR A 253 17.96 0.62 -23.28
C THR A 253 18.97 1.33 -22.37
N GLY A 254 18.59 1.67 -21.14
CA GLY A 254 19.40 2.48 -20.21
C GLY A 254 20.31 1.67 -19.27
N GLY A 255 21.06 0.71 -19.83
CA GLY A 255 22.06 -0.09 -19.10
C GLY A 255 23.32 0.71 -18.79
#